data_AF-A0A353J9A3-F1
#
_entry.id   AF-A0A353J9A3-F1
#
_cell.length_a   1.000
_cell.length_b   1.000
_cell.length_c   1.000
_cell.angle_alpha   90.00
_cell.angle_beta   90.00
_cell.angle_gamma   90.00
#
_symmetry.space_group_name_H-M   'P 1'
#
loop_
_entity.id
_entity.type
_entity.pdbx_description
1 polymer ?
#
loop_
_entity_poly.entity_id
_entity_poly.type
_entity_poly.pdbx_seq_one_letter_code
_entity_poly.pdbx_strand_id
1 'polypeptide(L)'
;MFYIFASTNPTDNQFNEILKNYILPISIAVAALIFISVLILFIVVMVKNKKNKVIKSPLPDNQILEALGGKDNVINATLIGSRLNLVLKNYDVVNENQLNNLGVDSVIKMSNKIILVSKDDLNSVYKQIINR
;
A
#
# COMPACT_ATOMS: atom_id res chain seq x y z
N MET A 1 15.94 -47.32 -62.55
CA MET A 1 16.67 -47.02 -61.30
C MET A 1 17.72 -45.96 -61.60
N PHE A 2 17.41 -44.68 -61.44
CA PHE A 2 18.42 -43.61 -61.39
C PHE A 2 17.91 -42.51 -60.46
N TYR A 3 18.69 -42.27 -59.40
CA TYR A 3 18.44 -41.30 -58.34
C TYR A 3 18.52 -39.88 -58.89
N ILE A 4 17.49 -39.07 -58.64
CA ILE A 4 17.55 -37.62 -58.85
C ILE A 4 18.38 -37.04 -57.69
N PHE A 5 19.62 -36.64 -57.99
CA PHE A 5 20.43 -35.83 -57.08
C PHE A 5 19.76 -34.47 -56.92
N ALA A 6 19.16 -34.21 -55.76
CA ALA A 6 18.82 -32.86 -55.34
C ALA A 6 20.14 -32.09 -55.14
N SER A 7 20.53 -31.33 -56.16
CA SER A 7 21.67 -30.40 -56.07
C SER A 7 21.24 -29.22 -55.22
N THR A 8 21.63 -29.21 -53.94
CA THR A 8 21.55 -28.03 -53.09
C THR A 8 22.67 -27.08 -53.52
N ASN A 9 22.31 -25.91 -54.06
CA ASN A 9 23.31 -24.93 -54.51
C ASN A 9 24.11 -24.43 -53.29
N PRO A 10 25.45 -24.32 -53.36
CA PRO A 10 26.29 -23.93 -52.22
C PRO A 10 25.98 -22.51 -51.72
N THR A 11 25.43 -21.65 -52.58
CA THR A 11 24.96 -20.30 -52.25
C THR A 11 23.77 -20.31 -51.29
N ASP A 12 22.89 -21.30 -51.38
CA ASP A 12 21.72 -21.42 -50.50
C ASP A 12 22.16 -21.79 -49.08
N ASN A 13 23.19 -22.64 -48.96
CA ASN A 13 23.75 -23.01 -47.67
C ASN A 13 24.47 -21.83 -47.01
N GLN A 14 25.25 -21.05 -47.77
CA GLN A 14 25.96 -19.87 -47.26
C GLN A 14 24.99 -18.75 -46.84
N PHE A 15 23.95 -18.49 -47.64
CA PHE A 15 22.92 -17.51 -47.29
C PHE A 15 22.13 -17.94 -46.06
N ASN A 16 21.75 -19.22 -45.97
CA ASN A 16 21.06 -19.75 -44.80
C ASN A 16 21.93 -19.74 -43.53
N GLU A 17 23.24 -19.93 -43.65
CA GLU A 17 24.15 -19.81 -42.51
C GLU A 17 24.30 -18.36 -42.03
N ILE A 18 24.41 -17.40 -42.95
CA ILE A 18 24.39 -15.97 -42.63
C ILE A 18 23.07 -15.59 -41.95
N LEU A 19 21.95 -15.98 -42.54
CA LEU A 19 20.62 -15.73 -41.97
C LEU A 19 20.50 -16.32 -40.56
N LYS A 20 20.88 -17.58 -40.35
CA LYS A 20 20.82 -18.21 -39.02
C LYS A 20 21.74 -17.52 -38.01
N ASN A 21 22.96 -17.14 -38.41
CA ASN A 21 23.94 -16.55 -37.49
C ASN A 21 23.57 -15.14 -37.04
N TYR A 22 22.86 -14.36 -37.87
CA TYR A 22 22.43 -13.00 -37.49
C TYR A 22 20.98 -12.93 -37.00
N ILE A 23 20.05 -13.68 -37.59
CA ILE A 23 18.63 -13.65 -37.20
C ILE A 23 18.42 -14.28 -35.82
N LEU A 24 19.13 -15.36 -35.49
CA LEU A 24 19.00 -16.02 -34.19
C LEU A 24 19.34 -15.06 -33.01
N PRO A 25 20.50 -14.38 -32.97
CA PRO A 25 20.79 -13.44 -31.89
C PRO A 25 19.92 -12.19 -31.92
N ILE A 26 19.53 -11.69 -33.10
CA ILE A 26 18.63 -10.52 -33.22
C ILE A 26 17.25 -10.86 -32.66
N SER A 27 16.70 -12.04 -33.00
CA SER A 27 15.42 -12.49 -32.47
C SER A 27 15.46 -12.67 -30.95
N ILE A 28 16.57 -13.20 -30.41
CA ILE A 28 16.77 -13.33 -28.97
C ILE A 28 16.87 -11.96 -28.31
N ALA A 29 17.60 -11.01 -28.91
CA ALA A 29 17.73 -9.65 -28.38
C ALA A 29 16.39 -8.92 -28.36
N VAL A 30 15.59 -9.02 -29.44
CA VAL A 30 14.24 -8.43 -29.50
C VAL A 30 13.31 -9.10 -28.50
N ALA A 31 13.33 -10.43 -28.38
CA ALA A 31 12.54 -11.15 -27.39
C ALA A 31 12.90 -10.76 -25.95
N ALA A 32 14.20 -10.59 -25.65
CA ALA A 32 14.66 -10.12 -24.34
C ALA A 32 14.18 -8.70 -24.04
N LEU A 33 14.20 -7.80 -25.02
CA LEU A 33 13.75 -6.41 -24.88
C LEU A 33 12.24 -6.33 -24.58
N ILE A 34 11.44 -7.15 -25.29
CA ILE A 34 10.00 -7.29 -25.02
C ILE A 34 9.77 -7.86 -23.62
N PHE A 35 10.52 -8.89 -23.23
CA PHE A 35 10.40 -9.50 -21.90
C PHE A 35 10.73 -8.50 -20.78
N ILE A 36 11.80 -7.72 -20.94
CA ILE A 36 12.20 -6.66 -20.00
C ILE A 36 11.11 -5.59 -19.90
N SER A 37 10.54 -5.15 -21.04
CA SER A 37 9.44 -4.18 -21.05
C SER A 37 8.21 -4.69 -20.31
N VAL A 38 7.85 -5.97 -20.48
CA VAL A 38 6.72 -6.60 -19.76
C VAL A 38 7.03 -6.72 -18.26
N LEU A 39 8.27 -7.05 -17.91
CA LEU A 39 8.71 -7.19 -16.52
C LEU A 39 8.70 -5.83 -15.79
N ILE A 40 9.12 -4.76 -16.47
CA ILE A 40 9.02 -3.38 -15.96
C ILE A 40 7.55 -2.98 -15.76
N LEU A 41 6.68 -3.25 -16.75
CA LEU A 41 5.24 -2.96 -16.62
C LEU A 41 4.61 -3.73 -15.45
N PHE A 42 4.96 -5.01 -15.28
CA PHE A 42 4.50 -5.85 -14.18
C PHE A 42 4.95 -5.32 -12.81
N ILE A 43 6.21 -4.89 -12.68
CA ILE A 43 6.72 -4.26 -11.45
C ILE A 43 5.97 -2.95 -11.17
N VAL A 44 5.79 -2.08 -12.18
CA VAL A 44 5.08 -0.79 -12.00
C VAL A 44 3.62 -1.02 -11.56
N VAL A 45 2.94 -2.02 -12.13
CA VAL A 45 1.57 -2.41 -11.73
C VAL A 45 1.55 -2.97 -10.30
N MET A 46 2.53 -3.79 -9.91
CA MET A 46 2.66 -4.30 -8.53
C MET A 46 2.95 -3.18 -7.51
N VAL A 47 3.81 -2.22 -7.84
CA VAL A 47 4.19 -1.12 -6.93
C VAL A 47 3.04 -0.13 -6.75
N LYS A 48 2.28 0.18 -7.81
CA LYS A 48 1.09 1.06 -7.71
C LYS A 48 -0.05 0.47 -6.88
N ASN A 49 -0.05 -0.86 -6.68
CA ASN A 49 -1.03 -1.54 -5.82
C ASN A 49 -0.66 -1.55 -4.33
N LYS A 50 0.38 -0.83 -3.91
CA LYS A 50 0.49 -0.36 -2.52
C LYS A 50 -0.34 0.92 -2.31
N LYS A 51 -1.66 0.83 -2.50
CA LYS A 51 -2.52 1.48 -1.51
C LYS A 51 -2.13 0.80 -0.22
N ASN A 52 -1.63 1.57 0.74
CA ASN A 52 -1.26 1.07 2.05
C ASN A 52 -2.25 -0.03 2.42
N LYS A 53 -1.79 -1.28 2.35
CA LYS A 53 -2.32 -2.28 3.26
C LYS A 53 -1.92 -1.65 4.59
N VAL A 54 -2.83 -0.83 5.11
CA VAL A 54 -2.98 -0.61 6.53
C VAL A 54 -3.01 -2.05 6.99
N ILE A 55 -1.83 -2.49 7.42
CA ILE A 55 -1.68 -3.57 8.36
C ILE A 55 -2.82 -3.32 9.33
N LYS A 56 -3.51 -4.37 9.75
CA LYS A 56 -4.38 -4.30 10.92
C LYS A 56 -3.51 -3.96 12.15
N SER A 57 -2.74 -2.89 12.09
CA SER A 57 -2.25 -2.16 13.22
C SER A 57 -3.53 -1.69 13.90
N PRO A 58 -3.59 -1.80 15.22
CA PRO A 58 -4.48 -0.92 15.96
C PRO A 58 -4.24 0.50 15.42
N LEU A 59 -5.25 1.37 15.48
CA LEU A 59 -5.02 2.80 15.27
C LEU A 59 -3.68 3.19 15.93
N PRO A 60 -2.91 4.14 15.39
CA PRO A 60 -1.73 4.65 16.07
C PRO A 60 -2.18 5.32 17.38
N ASP A 61 -2.48 4.51 18.39
CA ASP A 61 -3.26 4.86 19.57
C ASP A 61 -2.51 5.95 20.34
N ASN A 62 -1.18 5.85 20.35
CA ASN A 62 -0.28 6.86 20.91
C ASN A 62 -0.44 8.22 20.22
N GLN A 63 -0.58 8.26 18.90
CA GLN A 63 -0.75 9.51 18.16
C GLN A 63 -2.14 10.11 18.37
N ILE A 64 -3.16 9.27 18.58
CA ILE A 64 -4.51 9.74 18.96
C ILE A 64 -4.46 10.36 20.36
N LEU A 65 -3.75 9.74 21.30
CA LEU A 65 -3.54 10.30 22.64
C LEU A 65 -2.74 11.59 22.60
N GLU A 66 -1.70 11.68 21.79
CA GLU A 66 -0.94 12.92 21.58
C GLU A 66 -1.82 14.02 20.98
N ALA A 67 -2.64 13.70 19.99
CA ALA A 67 -3.60 14.64 19.39
C ALA A 67 -4.67 15.12 20.38
N LEU A 68 -4.93 14.35 21.43
CA LEU A 68 -5.82 14.73 22.55
C LEU A 68 -5.09 15.55 23.63
N GLY A 69 -3.82 15.91 23.46
CA GLY A 69 -3.01 16.63 24.46
C GLY A 69 -2.27 15.72 25.44
N GLY A 70 -2.10 14.44 25.09
CA GLY A 70 -1.39 13.44 25.88
C GLY A 70 -2.29 12.62 26.80
N LYS A 71 -1.73 11.52 27.32
CA LYS A 71 -2.41 10.58 28.21
C LYS A 71 -2.98 11.31 29.44
N ASP A 72 -2.21 12.21 30.03
CA ASP A 72 -2.56 12.94 31.26
C ASP A 72 -3.70 13.96 31.11
N ASN A 73 -4.00 14.37 29.87
CA ASN A 73 -5.10 15.28 29.60
C ASN A 73 -6.47 14.58 29.67
N VAL A 74 -6.53 13.26 29.48
CA VAL A 74 -7.78 12.50 29.54
C VAL A 74 -8.13 12.17 30.99
N ILE A 75 -9.26 12.67 31.48
CA ILE A 75 -9.81 12.40 32.82
C ILE A 75 -10.59 11.09 32.81
N ASN A 76 -11.45 10.91 31.80
CA ASN A 76 -12.30 9.73 31.68
C ASN A 76 -12.50 9.37 30.21
N ALA A 77 -12.70 8.08 29.95
CA ALA A 77 -13.07 7.56 28.64
C ALA A 77 -14.22 6.57 28.78
N THR A 78 -15.10 6.53 27.79
CA THR A 78 -16.18 5.55 27.70
C THR A 78 -16.40 5.19 26.25
N LEU A 79 -16.26 3.91 25.92
CA LEU A 79 -16.51 3.39 24.58
C LEU A 79 -17.97 2.93 24.45
N ILE A 80 -18.68 3.44 23.45
CA ILE A 80 -20.07 3.08 23.12
C ILE A 80 -20.13 2.73 21.64
N GLY A 81 -19.95 1.44 21.33
CA GLY A 81 -19.85 0.97 19.94
C GLY A 81 -18.70 1.68 19.21
N SER A 82 -19.00 2.33 18.08
CA SER A 82 -18.07 3.11 17.26
C SER A 82 -17.78 4.53 17.78
N ARG A 83 -18.20 4.85 19.01
CA ARG A 83 -18.03 6.19 19.61
C ARG A 83 -17.21 6.11 20.88
N LEU A 84 -16.11 6.87 20.95
CA LEU A 84 -15.30 7.04 22.14
C LEU A 84 -15.61 8.40 22.77
N ASN A 85 -16.31 8.39 23.90
CA ASN A 85 -16.58 9.57 24.71
C ASN A 85 -15.39 9.82 25.63
N LEU A 86 -14.89 11.06 25.64
CA LEU A 86 -13.74 11.46 26.43
C LEU A 86 -14.07 12.72 27.22
N VAL A 87 -13.64 12.74 28.47
CA VAL A 87 -13.64 13.93 29.32
C VAL A 87 -12.18 14.35 29.46
N LEU A 88 -11.85 15.58 29.05
CA LEU A 88 -10.49 16.10 29.06
C LEU A 88 -10.34 17.21 30.11
N LYS A 89 -9.11 17.45 30.58
CA LYS A 89 -8.77 18.59 31.46
C LYS A 89 -8.73 19.89 30.67
N ASN A 90 -8.11 19.87 29.50
CA ASN A 90 -7.98 21.00 28.61
C ASN A 90 -8.43 20.60 27.20
N TYR A 91 -9.41 21.31 26.65
CA TYR A 91 -9.96 21.04 25.31
C TYR A 91 -9.28 21.84 24.19
N ASP A 92 -8.43 22.81 24.53
CA ASP A 92 -7.79 23.72 23.57
C ASP A 92 -6.52 23.13 22.97
N VAL A 93 -5.94 22.13 23.64
CA VAL A 93 -4.77 21.38 23.16
C VAL A 93 -5.13 20.27 22.16
N VAL A 94 -6.42 20.07 21.90
CA VAL A 94 -6.89 19.01 21.00
C VAL A 94 -6.67 19.41 19.55
N ASN A 95 -5.98 18.57 18.79
CA ASN A 95 -5.74 18.75 17.38
C ASN A 95 -6.73 17.92 16.53
N GLU A 96 -7.84 18.53 16.15
CA GLU A 96 -8.89 17.90 15.35
C GLU A 96 -8.40 17.45 13.96
N ASN A 97 -7.52 18.23 13.34
CA ASN A 97 -6.94 17.89 12.03
C ASN A 97 -6.10 16.61 12.11
N GLN A 98 -5.32 16.47 13.17
CA GLN A 98 -4.54 15.27 13.41
C GLN A 98 -5.45 14.07 13.68
N LEU A 99 -6.51 14.21 14.49
CA LEU A 99 -7.48 13.13 14.72
C LEU A 99 -8.12 12.62 13.43
N ASN A 100 -8.54 13.53 12.54
CA ASN A 100 -9.12 13.16 11.25
C ASN A 100 -8.13 12.38 10.36
N ASN A 101 -6.85 12.79 10.37
CA ASN A 101 -5.79 12.08 9.64
C ASN A 101 -5.47 10.70 10.20
N LEU A 102 -5.74 10.47 11.49
CA LEU A 102 -5.49 9.20 12.19
C LEU A 102 -6.63 8.19 12.06
N GLY A 103 -7.66 8.47 11.27
CA GLY A 103 -8.79 7.55 11.02
C GLY A 103 -10.03 7.83 11.88
N VAL A 104 -10.10 8.97 12.56
CA VAL A 104 -11.34 9.43 13.18
C VAL A 104 -12.23 10.05 12.08
N ASP A 105 -13.41 9.47 11.84
CA ASP A 105 -14.35 9.99 10.85
C ASP A 105 -14.95 11.34 11.29
N SER A 106 -15.18 11.53 12.59
CA SER A 106 -15.74 12.77 13.12
C SER A 106 -15.36 13.03 14.56
N VAL A 107 -15.03 14.27 14.87
CA VAL A 107 -14.78 14.78 16.22
C VAL A 107 -15.93 15.70 16.61
N ILE A 108 -16.65 15.37 17.68
CA ILE A 108 -17.75 16.19 18.19
C ILE A 108 -17.31 16.80 19.52
N LYS A 109 -17.03 18.09 19.53
CA LYS A 109 -16.64 18.85 20.73
C LYS A 109 -17.89 19.43 21.40
N MET A 110 -18.16 19.02 22.63
CA MET A 110 -19.19 19.60 23.50
C MET A 110 -18.53 20.41 24.62
N SER A 111 -19.34 21.14 25.40
CA SER A 111 -18.85 21.97 26.50
C SER A 111 -18.11 21.19 27.60
N ASN A 112 -18.44 19.92 27.82
CA ASN A 112 -17.91 19.10 28.92
C ASN A 112 -17.33 17.76 28.49
N LYS A 113 -17.32 17.45 27.20
CA LYS A 113 -16.81 16.19 26.66
C LYS A 113 -16.51 16.31 25.17
N ILE A 114 -15.66 15.42 24.68
CA ILE A 114 -15.40 15.24 23.26
C ILE A 114 -15.78 13.81 22.87
N ILE A 115 -16.39 13.65 21.70
CA ILE A 115 -16.82 12.35 21.18
C ILE A 115 -16.06 12.11 19.89
N LEU A 116 -15.28 11.05 19.85
CA LEU A 116 -14.62 10.57 18.63
C LEU A 116 -15.50 9.50 18.00
N VAL A 117 -15.78 9.64 16.71
CA VAL A 117 -16.51 8.64 15.93
C VAL A 117 -15.56 8.09 14.88
N SER A 118 -15.39 6.78 14.85
CA SER A 118 -14.61 6.09 13.83
C SER A 118 -15.29 4.79 13.42
N LYS A 119 -15.22 4.45 12.14
CA LYS A 119 -15.60 3.12 11.62
C LYS A 119 -14.66 2.04 12.11
N ASP A 120 -13.42 2.40 12.42
CA ASP A 120 -12.42 1.48 12.94
C ASP A 120 -12.59 1.27 14.45
N ASP A 121 -12.05 0.16 14.94
CA ASP A 121 -12.22 -0.25 16.34
C ASP A 121 -11.43 0.64 17.30
N LEU A 122 -12.15 1.44 18.10
CA LEU A 122 -11.58 2.33 19.13
C LEU A 122 -11.24 1.61 20.45
N ASN A 123 -11.43 0.28 20.54
CA ASN A 123 -11.12 -0.51 21.73
C ASN A 123 -9.64 -0.43 22.14
N SER A 124 -8.72 -0.34 21.18
CA SER A 124 -7.28 -0.28 21.45
C SER A 124 -6.91 1.01 22.18
N VAL A 125 -7.36 2.15 21.66
CA VAL A 125 -7.22 3.48 22.29
C VAL A 125 -7.84 3.48 23.68
N TYR A 126 -9.07 2.96 23.80
CA TYR A 126 -9.78 2.90 25.08
C TYR A 126 -9.02 2.08 26.14
N LYS A 127 -8.49 0.91 25.78
CA LYS A 127 -7.70 0.08 26.70
C LYS A 127 -6.43 0.79 27.17
N GLN A 128 -5.75 1.54 26.30
CA GLN A 128 -4.59 2.34 26.70
C GLN A 128 -4.97 3.49 27.66
N ILE A 129 -6.19 4.02 27.54
CA ILE A 129 -6.71 5.05 28.43
C ILE A 129 -7.08 4.47 29.80
N ILE A 130 -7.49 3.21 29.90
CA ILE A 130 -7.90 2.62 31.19
C ILE A 130 -6.74 1.95 31.91
N ASN A 131 -5.84 1.26 31.20
CA ASN A 131 -4.70 0.57 31.78
C ASN A 131 -3.54 1.54 32.10
N ARG A 132 -3.82 2.65 32.79
CA ARG A 132 -2.82 3.66 33.18
C ARG A 132 -2.26 3.40 34.55
#